data_AF-A0A2S4WLT7-F1
#
_entry.id   AF-A0A2S4WLT7-F1
#
_cell.length_a   1.000
_cell.length_b   1.000
_cell.length_c   1.000
_cell.angle_alpha   90.00
_cell.angle_beta   90.00
_cell.angle_gamma   90.00
#
_symmetry.space_group_name_H-M   'P 1'
#
loop_
_entity.id
_entity.type
_entity.pdbx_description
1 polymer ?
#
loop_
_entity_poly.entity_id
_entity_poly.type
_entity_poly.pdbx_seq_one_letter_code
_entity_poly.pdbx_strand_id
1 'polypeptide(L)'
;MLSLKSTIVFTILACGFAAADLKADQKKYCTFSCGIYSDEDLTEGGCTTITNRDKDGTAIQWTMKEAFRTDNHAKYFNCLGTDAAFSSCCKPGSIKIPPGTKGKPPPVMTLNGPKSYSGICKDASPTSSEEGDPEDCLYNP
;
A
#
# COMPACT_ATOMS: atom_id res chain seq x y z
N MET A 1 32.32 -35.61 37.80
CA MET A 1 32.55 -34.18 37.51
C MET A 1 31.79 -33.82 36.25
N LEU A 2 31.03 -32.72 36.36
CA LEU A 2 30.43 -31.86 35.32
C LEU A 2 29.62 -32.49 34.16
N SER A 3 28.32 -32.54 34.42
CA SER A 3 27.27 -32.06 33.51
C SER A 3 27.74 -30.93 32.59
N LEU A 4 27.80 -31.19 31.28
CA LEU A 4 27.76 -30.12 30.26
C LEU A 4 26.33 -29.97 29.76
N LYS A 5 25.49 -29.37 30.60
CA LYS A 5 24.34 -28.60 30.12
C LYS A 5 24.91 -27.29 29.58
N SER A 6 24.95 -27.12 28.26
CA SER A 6 25.10 -25.80 27.64
C SER A 6 24.28 -25.76 26.37
N THR A 7 23.07 -25.24 26.58
CA THR A 7 22.27 -24.40 25.70
C THR A 7 23.13 -23.66 24.68
N ILE A 8 22.61 -23.49 23.46
CA ILE A 8 22.46 -22.17 22.85
C ILE A 8 21.46 -22.29 21.69
N VAL A 9 20.33 -21.66 21.91
CA VAL A 9 19.25 -21.39 20.96
C VAL A 9 19.75 -20.27 20.05
N PHE A 10 19.98 -20.54 18.77
CA PHE A 10 20.21 -19.50 17.76
C PHE A 10 19.57 -19.92 16.44
N THR A 11 18.32 -19.53 16.21
CA THR A 11 17.75 -19.55 14.85
C THR A 11 16.48 -18.69 14.74
N ILE A 12 16.42 -17.48 15.31
CA ILE A 12 15.35 -16.54 14.94
C ILE A 12 15.87 -15.10 14.93
N LEU A 13 16.62 -14.71 13.88
CA LEU A 13 16.94 -13.29 13.60
C LEU A 13 16.74 -12.90 12.13
N ALA A 14 16.49 -13.83 11.21
CA ALA A 14 16.45 -13.52 9.78
C ALA A 14 15.22 -12.67 9.35
N CYS A 15 14.06 -12.84 9.99
CA CYS A 15 12.86 -12.10 9.60
C CYS A 15 12.84 -10.63 10.08
N GLY A 16 13.69 -10.26 11.04
CA GLY A 16 13.72 -8.92 11.61
C GLY A 16 14.30 -7.87 10.65
N PHE A 17 15.36 -8.25 9.92
CA PHE A 17 16.04 -7.35 8.97
C PHE A 17 15.19 -7.08 7.74
N ALA A 18 14.63 -8.11 7.11
CA ALA A 18 13.77 -7.96 5.94
C ALA A 18 12.52 -7.09 6.22
N ALA A 19 11.93 -7.21 7.41
CA ALA A 19 10.79 -6.38 7.81
C ALA A 19 11.20 -4.92 8.13
N ALA A 20 12.44 -4.68 8.56
CA ALA A 20 12.96 -3.34 8.79
C ALA A 20 13.30 -2.64 7.48
N ASP A 21 13.95 -3.34 6.55
CA ASP A 21 14.28 -2.85 5.22
C ASP A 21 13.02 -2.48 4.44
N LEU A 22 12.00 -3.35 4.44
CA LEU A 22 10.71 -3.07 3.80
C LEU A 22 10.05 -1.80 4.36
N LYS A 23 10.10 -1.58 5.68
CA LYS A 23 9.54 -0.37 6.31
C LYS A 23 10.32 0.89 5.93
N ALA A 24 11.65 0.78 5.80
CA ALA A 24 12.47 1.89 5.35
C ALA A 24 12.16 2.23 3.88
N ASP A 25 12.02 1.22 3.03
CA ASP A 25 11.67 1.38 1.62
C ASP A 25 10.27 2.00 1.44
N GLN A 26 9.28 1.53 2.20
CA GLN A 26 7.92 2.08 2.20
C GLN A 26 7.88 3.58 2.53
N LYS A 27 8.86 4.09 3.28
CA LYS A 27 8.96 5.51 3.62
C LYS A 27 9.71 6.32 2.58
N LYS A 28 10.54 5.68 1.76
CA LYS A 28 11.47 6.36 0.85
C LYS A 28 10.89 6.57 -0.54
N TYR A 29 10.03 5.67 -1.02
CA TYR A 29 9.71 5.60 -2.44
C TYR A 29 8.34 6.17 -2.85
N CYS A 30 8.37 7.06 -3.84
CA CYS A 30 7.24 7.60 -4.58
C CYS A 30 6.94 6.73 -5.81
N THR A 31 5.85 5.97 -5.77
CA THR A 31 5.43 5.13 -6.92
C THR A 31 4.20 5.67 -7.63
N PHE A 32 3.38 6.46 -6.94
CA PHE A 32 2.25 7.20 -7.51
C PHE A 32 1.94 8.43 -6.65
N SER A 33 1.21 9.38 -7.23
CA SER A 33 0.73 10.57 -6.52
C SER A 33 -0.80 10.65 -6.56
N CYS A 34 -1.38 11.25 -5.53
CA CYS A 34 -2.81 11.49 -5.41
C CYS A 34 -3.08 12.96 -5.12
N GLY A 35 -4.18 13.50 -5.65
CA GLY A 35 -4.43 14.93 -5.69
C GLY A 35 -5.82 15.28 -6.21
N ILE A 36 -5.95 16.48 -6.77
CA ILE A 36 -7.20 16.99 -7.32
C ILE A 36 -7.23 16.63 -8.81
N TYR A 37 -8.22 15.84 -9.21
CA TYR A 37 -8.43 15.43 -10.60
C TYR A 37 -9.79 15.90 -11.08
N SER A 38 -9.83 16.86 -12.01
CA SER A 38 -11.06 17.30 -12.70
C SER A 38 -12.25 17.49 -11.75
N ASP A 39 -12.08 18.34 -10.74
CA ASP A 39 -13.06 18.69 -9.69
C ASP A 39 -13.32 17.62 -8.61
N GLU A 40 -12.63 16.48 -8.64
CA GLU A 40 -12.68 15.49 -7.57
C GLU A 40 -11.41 15.50 -6.72
N ASP A 41 -11.57 15.65 -5.41
CA ASP A 41 -10.50 15.46 -4.43
C ASP A 41 -10.31 13.95 -4.20
N LEU A 42 -9.21 13.41 -4.74
CA LEU A 42 -8.79 12.02 -4.59
C LEU A 42 -7.41 11.98 -3.94
N THR A 43 -7.33 12.33 -2.66
CA THR A 43 -6.07 12.52 -1.92
C THR A 43 -5.65 11.34 -1.02
N GLU A 44 -6.44 10.26 -0.97
CA GLU A 44 -6.07 9.03 -0.25
C GLU A 44 -5.49 7.98 -1.19
N GLY A 45 -4.30 7.46 -0.90
CA GLY A 45 -3.68 6.36 -1.65
C GLY A 45 -4.17 4.99 -1.17
N GLY A 46 -4.53 4.12 -2.11
CA GLY A 46 -4.94 2.74 -1.86
C GLY A 46 -4.12 1.73 -2.66
N CYS A 47 -3.87 0.57 -2.06
CA CYS A 47 -3.26 -0.59 -2.69
C CYS A 47 -4.34 -1.63 -2.94
N THR A 48 -4.72 -1.81 -4.19
CA THR A 48 -5.97 -2.47 -4.58
C THR A 48 -5.72 -3.78 -5.31
N THR A 49 -6.56 -4.77 -5.03
CA THR A 49 -6.58 -6.06 -5.72
C THR A 49 -8.02 -6.42 -6.09
N ILE A 50 -8.24 -6.85 -7.33
CA ILE A 50 -9.53 -7.42 -7.75
C ILE A 50 -9.60 -8.85 -7.22
N THR A 51 -10.58 -9.14 -6.37
CA THR A 51 -10.74 -10.46 -5.75
C THR A 51 -11.87 -11.28 -6.34
N ASN A 52 -12.78 -10.65 -7.11
CA ASN A 52 -13.84 -11.37 -7.79
C ASN A 52 -14.28 -10.66 -9.08
N ARG A 53 -14.71 -11.46 -10.05
CA ARG A 53 -15.27 -11.04 -11.34
C ARG A 53 -16.57 -11.80 -11.59
N ASP A 54 -17.51 -11.17 -12.29
CA ASP A 54 -18.71 -11.85 -12.75
C ASP A 54 -18.41 -12.80 -13.92
N LYS A 55 -19.46 -13.48 -14.41
CA LYS A 55 -19.38 -14.43 -15.53
C LYS A 55 -18.90 -13.80 -16.85
N ASP A 56 -19.02 -12.48 -16.99
CA ASP A 56 -18.63 -11.73 -18.19
C ASP A 56 -17.21 -11.14 -18.03
N GLY A 57 -16.54 -11.42 -16.91
CA GLY A 57 -15.19 -10.95 -16.60
C GLY A 57 -15.14 -9.55 -15.98
N THR A 58 -16.29 -8.93 -15.70
CA THR A 58 -16.34 -7.60 -15.08
C THR A 58 -15.96 -7.71 -13.61
N ALA A 59 -15.08 -6.82 -13.12
CA ALA A 59 -14.74 -6.79 -11.71
C ALA A 59 -15.98 -6.43 -10.87
N ILE A 60 -16.24 -7.23 -9.83
CA ILE A 60 -17.38 -7.04 -8.92
C ILE A 60 -16.95 -7.04 -7.45
N GLN A 61 -15.69 -7.31 -7.15
CA GLN A 61 -15.15 -7.23 -5.80
C GLN A 61 -13.69 -6.81 -5.81
N TRP A 62 -13.33 -5.96 -4.86
CA TRP A 62 -11.98 -5.49 -4.62
C TRP A 62 -11.64 -5.61 -3.15
N THR A 63 -10.36 -5.85 -2.87
CA THR A 63 -9.75 -5.63 -1.55
C THR A 63 -8.77 -4.50 -1.65
N MET A 64 -8.71 -3.68 -0.60
CA MET A 64 -7.89 -2.49 -0.57
C MET A 64 -7.23 -2.33 0.78
N LYS A 65 -5.94 -1.99 0.76
CA LYS A 65 -5.17 -1.54 1.92
C LYS A 65 -4.86 -0.06 1.73
N GLU A 66 -4.71 0.68 2.82
CA GLU A 66 -4.14 2.03 2.73
C GLU A 66 -2.70 1.94 2.19
N ALA A 67 -2.35 2.82 1.26
CA ALA A 67 -1.00 2.91 0.73
C ALA A 67 -0.06 3.60 1.72
N PHE A 68 1.23 3.27 1.66
CA PHE A 68 2.24 3.91 2.51
C PHE A 68 2.52 5.31 2.00
N ARG A 69 2.44 6.31 2.89
CA ARG A 69 2.90 7.67 2.59
C ARG A 69 4.42 7.71 2.54
N THR A 70 4.93 8.45 1.57
CA THR A 70 6.36 8.72 1.46
C THR A 70 6.75 9.83 2.43
N ASP A 71 7.81 9.64 3.21
CA ASP A 71 8.31 10.64 4.15
C ASP A 71 8.70 11.91 3.38
N ASN A 72 8.33 13.08 3.93
CA ASN A 72 8.53 14.42 3.34
C ASN A 72 7.81 14.69 2.01
N HIS A 73 7.05 13.73 1.46
CA HIS A 73 6.33 13.86 0.19
C HIS A 73 4.82 13.57 0.38
N ALA A 74 4.09 14.55 0.94
CA ALA A 74 2.75 14.36 1.50
C ALA A 74 1.66 13.84 0.54
N LYS A 75 1.87 13.96 -0.78
CA LYS A 75 0.96 13.51 -1.85
C LYS A 75 1.39 12.21 -2.54
N TYR A 76 2.53 11.65 -2.14
CA TYR A 76 3.16 10.52 -2.81
C TYR A 76 3.09 9.26 -1.96
N PHE A 77 2.84 8.15 -2.63
CA PHE A 77 2.51 6.90 -1.99
C PHE A 77 3.19 5.71 -2.65
N ASN A 78 3.21 4.58 -1.94
CA ASN A 78 3.57 3.29 -2.51
C ASN A 78 2.83 2.10 -1.89
N CYS A 79 2.90 1.00 -2.63
CA CYS A 79 2.28 -0.29 -2.28
C CYS A 79 3.31 -1.41 -2.06
N LEU A 80 4.56 -1.05 -1.73
CA LEU A 80 5.64 -2.01 -1.54
C LEU A 80 5.30 -2.99 -0.41
N GLY A 81 5.41 -4.29 -0.71
CA GLY A 81 5.12 -5.37 0.23
C GLY A 81 3.63 -5.57 0.55
N THR A 82 2.71 -5.04 -0.27
CA THR A 82 1.25 -5.22 -0.08
C THR A 82 0.63 -6.33 -0.92
N ASP A 83 1.38 -6.88 -1.89
CA ASP A 83 0.93 -7.81 -2.95
C ASP A 83 -0.25 -7.28 -3.78
N ALA A 84 -0.45 -5.95 -3.79
CA ALA A 84 -1.53 -5.34 -4.54
C ALA A 84 -1.29 -5.40 -6.06
N ALA A 85 -2.38 -5.54 -6.81
CA ALA A 85 -2.33 -5.60 -8.27
C ALA A 85 -2.14 -4.21 -8.91
N PHE A 86 -2.66 -3.15 -8.27
CA PHE A 86 -2.53 -1.77 -8.75
C PHE A 86 -2.72 -0.76 -7.62
N SER A 87 -2.31 0.48 -7.89
CA SER A 87 -2.45 1.63 -7.02
C SER A 87 -3.72 2.42 -7.35
N SER A 88 -4.34 3.02 -6.33
CA SER A 88 -5.59 3.77 -6.45
C SER A 88 -5.50 5.12 -5.75
N CYS A 89 -6.17 6.13 -6.28
CA CYS A 89 -6.45 7.39 -5.60
C CYS A 89 -7.93 7.47 -5.26
N CYS A 90 -8.23 7.71 -3.99
CA CYS A 90 -9.55 7.60 -3.40
C CYS A 90 -9.98 8.90 -2.71
N LYS A 91 -11.29 9.09 -2.58
CA LYS A 91 -11.89 10.23 -1.88
C LYS A 91 -11.46 10.23 -0.40
N PRO A 92 -11.25 11.41 0.21
CA PRO A 92 -10.98 11.52 1.64
C PRO A 92 -11.99 10.76 2.51
N GLY A 93 -11.48 10.01 3.48
CA GLY A 93 -12.24 9.21 4.43
C GLY A 93 -12.93 7.98 3.85
N SER A 94 -12.65 7.62 2.59
CA SER A 94 -13.26 6.44 1.96
C SER A 94 -12.52 5.15 2.34
N ILE A 95 -11.20 5.21 2.53
CA ILE A 95 -10.41 4.09 3.02
C ILE A 95 -10.57 4.04 4.55
N LYS A 96 -11.41 3.12 5.03
CA LYS A 96 -11.67 2.98 6.47
C LYS A 96 -10.51 2.25 7.13
N ILE A 97 -9.70 3.00 7.89
CA ILE A 97 -8.65 2.46 8.77
C ILE A 97 -9.24 2.34 10.18
N PRO A 98 -9.53 1.12 10.69
CA PRO A 98 -9.86 0.92 12.08
C PRO A 98 -8.81 1.55 13.00
N PRO A 99 -9.22 2.32 14.02
CA PRO A 99 -8.31 2.86 15.02
C PRO A 99 -7.60 1.72 15.77
N GLY A 100 -6.34 1.92 16.15
CA GLY A 100 -5.56 0.93 16.93
C GLY A 100 -4.85 -0.15 16.09
N THR A 101 -4.70 0.05 14.79
CA THR A 101 -4.01 -0.87 13.86
C THR A 101 -2.50 -0.61 13.73
N LYS A 102 -1.94 0.37 14.45
CA LYS A 102 -0.48 0.59 14.51
C LYS A 102 0.23 -0.68 14.96
N GLY A 103 1.03 -1.29 14.07
CA GLY A 103 1.78 -2.52 14.34
C GLY A 103 1.03 -3.83 14.03
N LYS A 104 -0.17 -3.78 13.46
CA LYS A 104 -0.92 -4.93 12.92
C LYS A 104 -0.89 -4.92 11.39
N PRO A 105 -1.21 -6.04 10.70
CA PRO A 105 -1.41 -6.03 9.26
C PRO A 105 -2.37 -4.89 8.86
N PRO A 106 -2.10 -4.17 7.75
CA PRO A 106 -2.97 -3.08 7.31
C PRO A 106 -4.40 -3.60 7.22
N PRO A 107 -5.39 -2.86 7.76
CA PRO A 107 -6.77 -3.25 7.64
C PRO A 107 -7.13 -3.35 6.14
N VAL A 108 -7.76 -4.46 5.78
CA VAL A 108 -8.23 -4.70 4.43
C VAL A 108 -9.69 -4.29 4.35
N MET A 109 -9.99 -3.31 3.50
CA MET A 109 -11.34 -2.94 3.14
C MET A 109 -11.80 -3.79 1.95
N THR A 110 -13.02 -4.34 2.02
CA THR A 110 -13.63 -5.05 0.89
C THR A 110 -14.72 -4.20 0.26
N LEU A 111 -14.65 -4.00 -1.04
CA LEU A 111 -15.65 -3.32 -1.85
C LEU A 111 -16.42 -4.35 -2.66
N ASN A 112 -17.76 -4.33 -2.58
CA ASN A 112 -18.63 -5.29 -3.25
C ASN A 112 -19.57 -4.59 -4.23
N GLY A 113 -19.70 -5.15 -5.43
CA GLY A 113 -20.58 -4.69 -6.50
C GLY A 113 -19.85 -3.82 -7.53
N PRO A 114 -20.30 -3.84 -8.80
CA PRO A 114 -19.54 -3.34 -9.97
C PRO A 114 -19.21 -1.84 -9.95
N LYS A 115 -19.87 -1.03 -9.11
CA LYS A 115 -19.63 0.43 -8.99
C LYS A 115 -19.02 0.84 -7.65
N SER A 116 -18.75 -0.13 -6.78
CA SER A 116 -18.25 0.15 -5.43
C SER A 116 -16.86 0.78 -5.45
N TYR A 117 -15.99 0.37 -6.38
CA TYR A 117 -14.68 0.99 -6.59
C TYR A 117 -14.79 2.37 -7.25
N SER A 118 -15.37 2.45 -8.45
CA SER A 118 -15.42 3.70 -9.22
C SER A 118 -16.24 4.82 -8.56
N GLY A 119 -17.08 4.50 -7.57
CA GLY A 119 -17.82 5.50 -6.80
C GLY A 119 -16.95 6.32 -5.84
N ILE A 120 -15.79 5.77 -5.44
CA ILE A 120 -14.91 6.37 -4.42
C ILE A 120 -13.44 6.46 -4.84
N CYS A 121 -12.99 5.72 -5.84
CA CYS A 121 -11.60 5.66 -6.26
C CYS A 121 -11.46 5.67 -7.78
N LYS A 122 -10.25 6.03 -8.22
CA LYS A 122 -9.73 5.85 -9.58
C LYS A 122 -8.36 5.19 -9.52
N ASP A 123 -7.96 4.57 -10.62
CA ASP A 123 -6.61 4.01 -10.74
C ASP A 123 -5.60 5.16 -10.70
N ALA A 124 -4.55 4.99 -9.90
CA ALA A 124 -3.50 5.99 -9.78
C ALA A 124 -2.57 5.90 -10.98
N SER A 125 -2.09 7.06 -11.44
CA SER A 125 -1.01 7.10 -12.43
C SER A 125 0.34 6.92 -11.73
N PRO A 126 1.27 6.16 -12.32
CA PRO A 126 2.61 6.04 -11.77
C PRO A 126 3.30 7.40 -11.78
N THR A 127 4.26 7.59 -10.89
CA THR A 127 5.10 8.79 -10.90
C THR A 127 6.01 8.84 -12.13
N SER A 128 6.26 10.06 -12.63
CA SER A 128 7.14 10.32 -13.76
C SER A 128 7.95 11.60 -13.55
N SER A 129 9.28 11.49 -13.56
CA SER A 129 10.16 12.66 -13.47
C SER A 129 9.99 13.61 -14.65
N GLU A 130 9.64 13.08 -15.83
CA GLU A 130 9.36 13.87 -17.03
C GLU A 130 8.12 14.76 -16.86
N GLU A 131 7.21 14.37 -15.97
CA GLU A 131 5.99 15.10 -15.62
C GLU A 131 6.17 16.03 -14.41
N GLY A 132 7.40 16.14 -13.90
CA GLY A 132 7.76 17.03 -12.79
C GLY A 132 7.60 16.40 -11.40
N ASP A 133 7.46 15.07 -11.31
CA ASP A 133 7.44 14.38 -10.02
C ASP A 133 8.83 14.37 -9.36
N PRO A 134 8.91 14.29 -8.01
CA PRO A 134 10.17 14.33 -7.28
C PRO A 134 11.07 13.15 -7.61
N GLU A 135 12.26 13.43 -8.15
CA GLU A 135 13.24 12.42 -8.55
C GLU A 135 13.91 11.73 -7.34
N ASP A 136 13.99 12.42 -6.20
CA ASP A 136 14.72 11.98 -5.01
C ASP A 136 14.10 10.74 -4.33
N CYS A 137 12.85 10.44 -4.66
CA CYS A 137 12.10 9.31 -4.11
C CYS A 137 11.61 8.33 -5.17
N LEU A 138 11.92 8.46 -6.46
CA LEU A 138 11.41 7.53 -7.47
C LEU A 138 11.92 6.10 -7.21
N TYR A 139 11.00 5.13 -7.26
CA TYR A 139 11.36 3.72 -7.19
C TYR A 139 11.87 3.25 -8.55
N ASN A 140 13.13 2.84 -8.61
CA ASN A 140 13.73 2.22 -9.80
C ASN A 140 14.09 0.77 -9.45
N PRO A 141 13.22 -0.21 -9.78
CA PRO A 141 13.40 -1.62 -9.41
C PRO A 141 14.63 -2.29 -10.04
#